data_AF-A0AAE1GYD6-F1
#
_entry.id   AF-A0AAE1GYD6-F1
#
_cell.length_a   1.000
_cell.length_b   1.000
_cell.length_c   1.000
_cell.angle_alpha   90.00
_cell.angle_beta   90.00
_cell.angle_gamma   90.00
#
_symmetry.space_group_name_H-M   'P 1'
#
loop_
_entity.id
_entity.type
_entity.pdbx_description
1 polymer ?
#
loop_
_entity_poly.entity_id
_entity_poly.type
_entity_poly.pdbx_seq_one_letter_code
_entity_poly.pdbx_strand_id
1 'polypeptide(L)'
;MHQYLLRLVLIAITVSHRANGKRPGHYTELVIRPLSAERCPGLQDLALTWANASLRMAGRTHVVMDIDAVFSRPASQLKRLCVWKKACSEAVSSNTCSHPMEWNFSSNVCRMLTLPHMPWTPILQSMQPSLKCPIESGNYSGHNIAFDTSIAKVFGGESIREGYVHVVKGTLFDQDNRPFACLQVTADIIRIKKKADN
;
A
#
# COMPACT_ATOMS: atom_id res chain seq x y z
N MET A 1 -16.22 -16.52 -3.58
CA MET A 1 -15.69 -15.18 -3.22
C MET A 1 -14.76 -14.62 -4.31
N HIS A 2 -15.22 -14.54 -5.58
CA HIS A 2 -14.42 -14.01 -6.70
C HIS A 2 -15.23 -13.12 -7.66
N GLN A 3 -16.48 -12.77 -7.31
CA GLN A 3 -17.40 -12.04 -8.21
C GLN A 3 -17.63 -10.56 -7.84
N TYR A 4 -17.13 -10.07 -6.71
CA TYR A 4 -17.41 -8.69 -6.27
C TYR A 4 -16.39 -7.65 -6.78
N LEU A 5 -15.18 -8.07 -7.18
CA LEU A 5 -14.17 -7.17 -7.73
C LEU A 5 -14.42 -6.75 -9.19
N LEU A 6 -15.15 -7.55 -9.97
CA LEU A 6 -15.37 -7.27 -11.39
C LEU A 6 -16.53 -6.29 -11.67
N ARG A 7 -17.47 -6.10 -10.73
CA ARG A 7 -18.67 -5.25 -10.94
C ARG A 7 -18.44 -3.76 -10.68
N LEU A 8 -17.36 -3.38 -9.98
CA LEU A 8 -17.04 -1.96 -9.73
C LEU A 8 -16.42 -1.26 -10.95
N VAL A 9 -15.86 -2.00 -11.91
CA VAL A 9 -15.21 -1.43 -13.10
C VAL A 9 -16.23 -0.99 -14.17
N LEU A 10 -17.43 -1.56 -14.18
CA LEU A 10 -18.43 -1.32 -15.24
C LEU A 10 -19.39 -0.15 -14.99
N ILE A 11 -19.47 0.39 -13.75
CA ILE A 11 -20.32 1.56 -13.45
C ILE A 11 -19.59 2.88 -13.75
N ALA A 12 -18.26 2.85 -13.95
CA ALA A 12 -17.47 4.06 -14.20
C ALA A 12 -17.58 4.64 -15.61
N ILE A 13 -18.29 4.00 -16.56
CA ILE A 13 -18.20 4.34 -18.00
C ILE A 13 -19.43 5.11 -18.56
N THR A 14 -20.54 5.30 -17.83
CA THR A 14 -21.75 5.92 -18.42
C THR A 14 -22.22 7.26 -17.83
N VAL A 15 -21.37 8.02 -17.14
CA VAL A 15 -21.72 9.42 -16.78
C VAL A 15 -20.60 10.38 -17.18
N SER A 16 -20.49 10.62 -18.49
CA SER A 16 -19.76 11.75 -19.04
C SER A 16 -20.59 12.35 -20.17
N HIS A 17 -21.53 13.23 -19.82
CA HIS A 17 -21.89 14.42 -20.62
C HIS A 17 -23.01 15.22 -19.92
N ARG A 18 -22.59 16.12 -19.03
CA ARG A 18 -23.22 17.43 -18.86
C ARG A 18 -22.13 18.41 -18.46
N ALA A 19 -21.50 19.02 -19.47
CA ALA A 19 -20.73 20.24 -19.31
C ALA A 19 -21.71 21.35 -18.94
N ASN A 20 -21.93 21.53 -17.64
CA ASN A 20 -22.60 22.71 -17.11
C ASN A 20 -21.51 23.53 -16.43
N GLY A 21 -21.27 24.75 -16.92
CA GLY A 21 -20.22 25.65 -16.44
C GLY A 21 -20.30 25.84 -14.92
N LYS A 22 -19.48 25.09 -14.19
CA LYS A 22 -19.32 25.26 -12.76
C LYS A 22 -18.18 26.25 -12.55
N ARG A 23 -18.50 27.34 -11.83
CA ARG A 23 -17.52 28.22 -11.18
C ARG A 23 -16.39 27.36 -10.57
N PRO A 24 -15.12 27.79 -10.59
CA PRO A 24 -14.00 27.03 -10.04
C PRO A 24 -14.22 26.82 -8.54
N GLY A 25 -14.92 25.74 -8.21
CA GLY A 25 -15.25 25.37 -6.84
C GLY A 25 -14.03 24.74 -6.22
N HIS A 26 -13.68 25.18 -5.02
CA HIS A 26 -12.75 24.45 -4.18
C HIS A 26 -13.34 23.08 -3.88
N TYR A 27 -12.74 22.03 -4.41
CA TYR A 27 -13.09 20.66 -4.02
C TYR A 27 -12.06 20.14 -3.02
N THR A 28 -12.53 19.28 -2.11
CA THR A 28 -11.66 18.64 -1.12
C THR A 28 -11.40 17.20 -1.50
N GLU A 29 -10.20 16.73 -1.20
CA GLU A 29 -9.76 15.37 -1.49
C GLU A 29 -9.10 14.76 -0.25
N LEU A 30 -9.40 13.49 0.00
CA LEU A 30 -8.69 12.71 1.01
C LEU A 30 -7.38 12.20 0.41
N VAL A 31 -6.29 12.43 1.13
CA VAL A 31 -4.95 11.94 0.78
C VAL A 31 -4.38 11.13 1.93
N ILE A 32 -3.66 10.07 1.58
CA ILE A 32 -2.82 9.33 2.54
C ILE A 32 -1.55 10.13 2.77
N ARG A 33 -1.26 10.42 4.03
CA ARG A 33 0.05 10.92 4.43
C ARG A 33 0.78 9.80 5.20
N PRO A 34 1.85 9.23 4.64
CA PRO A 34 2.63 8.22 5.33
C PRO A 34 3.32 8.83 6.54
N LEU A 35 3.35 8.07 7.64
CA LEU A 35 4.05 8.41 8.86
C LEU A 35 5.31 7.55 9.03
N SER A 36 5.21 6.25 8.71
CA SER A 36 6.36 5.35 8.70
C SER A 36 6.12 4.15 7.77
N ALA A 37 7.22 3.56 7.31
CA ALA A 37 7.25 2.21 6.75
C ALA A 37 8.48 1.49 7.29
N GLU A 38 8.26 0.35 7.93
CA GLU A 38 9.30 -0.37 8.66
C GLU A 38 9.07 -1.87 8.59
N ARG A 39 10.10 -2.64 8.95
CA ARG A 39 9.96 -4.08 9.13
C ARG A 39 9.08 -4.36 10.34
N CYS A 40 8.23 -5.38 10.27
CA CYS A 40 7.36 -5.73 11.39
C CYS A 40 8.16 -6.10 12.66
N PRO A 41 7.83 -5.53 13.82
CA PRO A 41 8.49 -5.87 15.08
C PRO A 41 8.15 -7.30 15.52
N GLY A 42 9.09 -7.95 16.21
CA GLY A 42 8.88 -9.25 16.87
C GLY A 42 8.83 -10.48 15.97
N LEU A 43 8.85 -10.34 14.64
CA LEU A 43 8.97 -11.48 13.72
C LEU A 43 10.44 -11.86 13.53
N GLN A 44 10.77 -13.09 13.94
CA GLN A 44 12.07 -13.72 13.75
C GLN A 44 12.09 -14.54 12.46
N ASP A 45 13.29 -14.90 12.00
CA ASP A 45 13.52 -15.74 10.81
C ASP A 45 12.83 -15.23 9.52
N LEU A 46 12.81 -13.91 9.31
CA LEU A 46 12.43 -13.32 8.02
C LEU A 46 13.59 -13.42 7.03
N ALA A 47 13.28 -13.70 5.76
CA ALA A 47 14.24 -13.53 4.67
C ALA A 47 14.63 -12.05 4.52
N LEU A 48 13.66 -11.14 4.69
CA LEU A 48 13.91 -9.70 4.78
C LEU A 48 14.61 -9.38 6.11
N THR A 49 15.94 -9.36 6.09
CA THR A 49 16.77 -9.16 7.30
C THR A 49 16.93 -7.70 7.64
N TRP A 50 16.94 -6.82 6.63
CA TRP A 50 17.05 -5.39 6.79
C TRP A 50 16.19 -4.68 5.76
N ALA A 51 15.56 -3.57 6.18
CA ALA A 51 14.82 -2.69 5.31
C ALA A 51 14.88 -1.27 5.87
N ASN A 52 15.13 -0.30 5.01
CA ASN A 52 15.02 1.11 5.31
C ASN A 52 14.14 1.76 4.24
N ALA A 53 13.11 2.48 4.66
CA ALA A 53 12.23 3.19 3.77
C ALA A 53 12.08 4.63 4.23
N SER A 54 12.41 5.56 3.35
CA SER A 54 12.12 6.98 3.51
C SER A 54 10.80 7.28 2.79
N LEU A 55 9.93 8.04 3.44
CA LEU A 55 8.65 8.46 2.86
C LEU A 55 8.50 9.95 3.07
N ARG A 56 8.26 10.68 1.99
CA ARG A 56 8.01 12.12 2.06
C ARG A 56 6.91 12.54 1.10
N MET A 57 6.15 13.54 1.50
CA MET A 57 5.22 14.19 0.58
C MET A 57 6.00 15.01 -0.45
N ALA A 58 5.67 14.86 -1.73
CA ALA A 58 6.07 15.75 -2.81
C ALA A 58 4.84 16.53 -3.28
N GLY A 59 4.73 17.79 -2.85
CA GLY A 59 3.50 18.55 -3.04
C GLY A 59 2.38 18.04 -2.14
N ARG A 60 1.13 18.09 -2.62
CA ARG A 60 -0.06 17.77 -1.80
C ARG A 60 -0.60 16.36 -1.98
N THR A 61 -0.38 15.74 -3.14
CA THR A 61 -1.02 14.47 -3.53
C THR A 61 -0.02 13.37 -3.87
N HIS A 62 1.28 13.64 -3.90
CA HIS A 62 2.27 12.62 -4.23
C HIS A 62 3.12 12.28 -3.01
N VAL A 63 3.46 11.00 -2.89
CA VAL A 63 4.48 10.51 -1.98
C VAL A 63 5.68 10.10 -2.83
N VAL A 64 6.86 10.50 -2.39
CA VAL A 64 8.12 9.98 -2.89
C VAL A 64 8.69 9.03 -1.84
N MET A 65 9.09 7.86 -2.31
CA MET A 65 9.68 6.79 -1.52
C MET A 65 11.10 6.51 -2.00
N ASP A 66 12.01 6.38 -1.04
CA ASP A 66 13.28 5.67 -1.23
C ASP A 66 13.24 4.43 -0.37
N ILE A 67 13.67 3.29 -0.89
CA ILE A 67 13.65 2.02 -0.19
C ILE A 67 14.92 1.25 -0.48
N ASP A 68 15.52 0.70 0.56
CA ASP A 68 16.59 -0.27 0.49
C ASP A 68 16.19 -1.49 1.32
N ALA A 69 16.45 -2.69 0.80
CA ALA A 69 16.05 -3.95 1.40
C ALA A 69 17.11 -5.03 1.17
N VAL A 70 17.28 -5.92 2.15
CA VAL A 70 18.20 -7.06 2.05
C VAL A 70 17.46 -8.35 2.33
N PHE A 71 17.54 -9.28 1.38
CA PHE A 71 16.99 -10.63 1.48
C PHE A 71 18.11 -11.65 1.69
N SER A 72 18.07 -12.40 2.79
CA SER A 72 19.08 -13.40 3.14
C SER A 72 18.89 -14.75 2.44
N ARG A 73 17.69 -15.02 1.92
CA ARG A 73 17.36 -16.28 1.23
C ARG A 73 16.42 -16.01 0.06
N PRO A 74 16.49 -16.84 -1.00
CA PRO A 74 15.57 -16.72 -2.12
C PRO A 74 14.18 -17.31 -1.80
N ALA A 75 13.19 -16.95 -2.60
CA ALA A 75 11.90 -17.60 -2.67
C ALA A 75 11.52 -17.84 -4.12
N SER A 76 11.38 -19.12 -4.50
CA SER A 76 10.96 -19.49 -5.86
C SER A 76 9.52 -19.06 -6.14
N GLN A 77 8.69 -19.09 -5.10
CA GLN A 77 7.32 -18.62 -5.11
C GLN A 77 6.91 -18.09 -3.74
N LEU A 78 5.87 -17.25 -3.74
CA LEU A 78 5.19 -16.79 -2.55
C LEU A 78 3.87 -17.53 -2.44
N LYS A 79 3.69 -18.27 -1.35
CA LYS A 79 2.52 -19.12 -1.12
C LYS A 79 1.36 -18.34 -0.55
N ARG A 80 1.64 -17.35 0.31
CA ARG A 80 0.60 -16.61 1.02
C ARG A 80 1.00 -15.16 1.28
N LEU A 81 0.01 -14.27 1.23
CA LEU A 81 0.07 -12.91 1.77
C LEU A 81 -0.99 -12.80 2.87
N CYS A 82 -0.57 -12.38 4.05
CA CYS A 82 -1.46 -11.97 5.14
C CYS A 82 -1.40 -10.44 5.25
N VAL A 83 -2.54 -9.77 5.10
CA VAL A 83 -2.68 -8.33 5.34
C VAL A 83 -3.50 -8.13 6.58
N TRP A 84 -2.96 -7.38 7.53
CA TRP A 84 -3.60 -7.02 8.78
C TRP A 84 -3.71 -5.50 8.85
N LYS A 85 -4.86 -4.97 9.26
CA LYS A 85 -5.10 -3.52 9.37
C LYS A 85 -5.81 -3.20 10.67
N LYS A 86 -5.42 -2.10 11.32
CA LYS A 86 -6.21 -1.42 12.35
C LYS A 86 -6.22 0.09 12.15
N ALA A 87 -7.20 0.77 12.72
CA ALA A 87 -7.27 2.23 12.77
C ALA A 87 -7.32 2.71 14.22
N CYS A 88 -6.59 3.76 14.57
CA CYS A 88 -6.49 4.30 15.93
C CYS A 88 -6.87 5.78 15.95
N SER A 89 -7.68 6.22 16.92
CA SER A 89 -8.17 7.62 17.00
C SER A 89 -7.11 8.60 17.52
N GLU A 90 -6.09 8.11 18.22
CA GLU A 90 -4.97 8.90 18.73
C GLU A 90 -3.64 8.17 18.46
N ALA A 91 -2.50 8.81 18.78
CA ALA A 91 -1.16 8.27 18.57
C ALA A 91 -1.03 6.85 19.16
N VAL A 92 -1.13 5.84 18.28
CA VAL A 92 -0.96 4.38 18.43
C VAL A 92 -0.94 3.85 19.88
N SER A 93 -1.96 4.15 20.68
CA SER A 93 -2.15 3.51 21.99
C SER A 93 -3.13 2.34 21.83
N SER A 94 -2.87 1.21 22.48
CA SER A 94 -3.67 -0.02 22.31
C SER A 94 -5.16 0.19 22.60
N ASN A 95 -5.51 1.15 23.46
CA ASN A 95 -6.86 1.40 23.94
C ASN A 95 -7.69 2.28 23.01
N THR A 96 -7.09 2.87 21.98
CA THR A 96 -7.76 3.78 21.02
C THR A 96 -7.91 3.18 19.63
N CYS A 97 -7.48 1.93 19.45
CA CYS A 97 -7.49 1.24 18.16
C CYS A 97 -8.73 0.35 17.98
N SER A 98 -9.25 0.33 16.75
CA SER A 98 -10.27 -0.61 16.33
C SER A 98 -9.78 -2.05 16.41
N HIS A 99 -10.72 -3.00 16.46
CA HIS A 99 -10.36 -4.39 16.20
C HIS A 99 -9.67 -4.53 14.84
N PRO A 100 -8.62 -5.37 14.77
CA PRO A 100 -7.92 -5.54 13.52
C PRO A 100 -8.74 -6.35 12.53
N MET A 101 -8.64 -5.96 11.27
CA MET A 101 -9.11 -6.74 10.14
C MET A 101 -7.95 -7.54 9.55
N GLU A 102 -8.19 -8.78 9.18
CA GLU A 102 -7.19 -9.64 8.56
C GLU A 102 -7.71 -10.23 7.25
N TRP A 103 -6.87 -10.17 6.22
CA TRP A 103 -7.11 -10.77 4.91
C TRP A 103 -5.98 -11.75 4.59
N ASN A 104 -6.35 -12.96 4.21
CA ASN A 104 -5.41 -14.00 3.83
C ASN A 104 -5.60 -14.34 2.34
N PHE A 105 -4.53 -14.15 1.56
CA PHE A 105 -4.48 -14.46 0.13
C PHE A 105 -3.51 -15.62 -0.07
N SER A 106 -4.01 -16.78 -0.49
CA SER A 106 -3.22 -18.02 -0.65
C SER A 106 -3.05 -18.49 -2.10
N SER A 107 -3.65 -17.78 -3.07
CA SER A 107 -3.58 -18.17 -4.49
C SER A 107 -2.78 -17.14 -5.28
N ASN A 108 -1.82 -17.63 -6.07
CA ASN A 108 -1.08 -16.85 -7.07
C ASN A 108 -0.49 -15.53 -6.56
N VAL A 109 0.07 -15.50 -5.35
CA VAL A 109 0.60 -14.27 -4.73
C VAL A 109 1.67 -13.62 -5.61
N CYS A 110 2.56 -14.40 -6.22
CA CYS A 110 3.55 -13.91 -7.19
C CYS A 110 2.90 -13.17 -8.38
N ARG A 111 1.81 -13.71 -8.92
CA ARG A 111 1.08 -13.07 -10.02
C ARG A 111 0.41 -11.78 -9.52
N MET A 112 -0.18 -11.81 -8.32
CA MET A 112 -0.82 -10.64 -7.72
C MET A 112 0.15 -9.48 -7.53
N LEU A 113 1.38 -9.75 -7.10
CA LEU A 113 2.42 -8.71 -6.96
C LEU A 113 2.80 -8.07 -8.30
N THR A 114 2.66 -8.80 -9.41
CA THR A 114 3.02 -8.34 -10.75
C THR A 114 1.81 -7.85 -11.56
N LEU A 115 0.61 -7.83 -10.98
CA LEU A 115 -0.57 -7.34 -11.68
C LEU A 115 -0.40 -5.86 -12.05
N PRO A 116 -0.71 -5.48 -13.30
CA PRO A 116 -0.66 -4.08 -13.71
C PRO A 116 -1.70 -3.28 -12.94
N HIS A 117 -1.46 -1.98 -12.79
CA HIS A 117 -2.36 -1.04 -12.11
C HIS A 117 -2.65 -1.34 -10.64
N MET A 118 -1.90 -2.26 -10.01
CA MET A 118 -1.94 -2.38 -8.55
C MET A 118 -1.15 -1.24 -7.90
N PRO A 119 -1.56 -0.77 -6.73
CA PRO A 119 -0.91 0.39 -6.09
C PRO A 119 0.55 0.17 -5.69
N TRP A 120 0.94 -1.07 -5.43
CA TRP A 120 2.33 -1.43 -5.15
C TRP A 120 3.18 -1.62 -6.41
N THR A 121 2.56 -1.78 -7.59
CA THR A 121 3.27 -2.12 -8.84
C THR A 121 4.37 -1.12 -9.19
N PRO A 122 4.16 0.21 -9.11
CA PRO A 122 5.23 1.17 -9.37
C PRO A 122 6.44 0.98 -8.46
N ILE A 123 6.20 0.63 -7.19
CA ILE A 123 7.27 0.39 -6.21
C ILE A 123 8.06 -0.86 -6.59
N LEU A 124 7.38 -1.98 -6.85
CA LEU A 124 8.04 -3.25 -7.17
C LEU A 124 8.80 -3.21 -8.50
N GLN A 125 8.29 -2.47 -9.48
CA GLN A 125 8.93 -2.29 -10.79
C GLN A 125 10.12 -1.33 -10.75
N SER A 126 10.12 -0.35 -9.86
CA SER A 126 11.21 0.63 -9.71
C SER A 126 12.37 0.10 -8.86
N MET A 127 12.20 -1.04 -8.20
CA MET A 127 13.27 -1.69 -7.45
C MET A 127 14.31 -2.33 -8.36
N GLN A 128 15.55 -2.37 -7.89
CA GLN A 128 16.69 -2.95 -8.58
C GLN A 128 17.43 -3.92 -7.63
N PRO A 129 17.46 -5.24 -7.93
CA PRO A 129 16.75 -5.89 -9.03
C PRO A 129 15.22 -5.79 -8.85
N SER A 130 14.46 -6.00 -9.94
CA SER A 130 12.99 -5.92 -9.87
C SER A 130 12.44 -6.98 -8.92
N LEU A 131 11.56 -6.57 -7.99
CA LEU A 131 10.97 -7.48 -7.01
C LEU A 131 9.81 -8.26 -7.64
N LYS A 132 10.14 -9.38 -8.28
CA LYS A 132 9.20 -10.35 -8.87
C LYS A 132 9.64 -11.75 -8.52
N CYS A 133 8.74 -12.73 -8.58
CA CYS A 133 9.12 -14.13 -8.39
C CYS A 133 9.84 -14.70 -9.63
N PRO A 134 10.86 -15.57 -9.48
CA PRO A 134 11.50 -15.92 -8.20
C PRO A 134 12.25 -14.72 -7.61
N ILE A 135 12.14 -14.55 -6.28
CA ILE A 135 12.85 -13.49 -5.56
C ILE A 135 14.20 -14.06 -5.14
N GLU A 136 15.27 -13.48 -5.66
CA GLU A 136 16.63 -13.86 -5.33
C GLU A 136 17.07 -13.25 -3.99
N SER A 137 18.02 -13.89 -3.30
CA SER A 137 18.71 -13.27 -2.17
C SER A 137 19.60 -12.13 -2.65
N GLY A 138 19.76 -11.09 -1.82
CA GLY A 138 20.66 -9.97 -2.10
C GLY A 138 20.06 -8.63 -1.70
N ASN A 139 20.68 -7.58 -2.23
CA ASN A 139 20.31 -6.21 -1.96
C ASN A 139 19.36 -5.71 -3.05
N TYR A 140 18.30 -5.04 -2.63
CA TYR A 140 17.31 -4.41 -3.48
C TYR A 140 17.23 -2.94 -3.10
N SER A 141 17.25 -2.05 -4.08
CA SER A 141 17.09 -0.63 -3.85
C SER A 141 16.14 0.00 -4.86
N GLY A 142 15.45 1.05 -4.45
CA GLY A 142 14.57 1.82 -5.30
C GLY A 142 14.51 3.25 -4.80
N HIS A 143 14.79 4.21 -5.66
CA HIS A 143 14.92 5.62 -5.27
C HIS A 143 14.01 6.51 -6.10
N ASN A 144 13.56 7.61 -5.50
CA ASN A 144 12.67 8.60 -6.12
C ASN A 144 11.38 7.99 -6.70
N ILE A 145 10.84 6.97 -6.04
CA ILE A 145 9.62 6.30 -6.47
C ILE A 145 8.44 7.18 -6.10
N ALA A 146 7.82 7.81 -7.10
CA ALA A 146 6.65 8.65 -6.91
C ALA A 146 5.36 7.85 -7.10
N PHE A 147 4.41 8.01 -6.17
CA PHE A 147 3.04 7.50 -6.37
C PHE A 147 1.99 8.49 -5.86
N ASP A 148 0.82 8.45 -6.49
CA ASP A 148 -0.31 9.30 -6.16
C ASP A 148 -1.07 8.74 -4.95
N THR A 149 -1.26 9.58 -3.93
CA THR A 149 -1.96 9.26 -2.68
C THR A 149 -3.47 9.11 -2.83
N SER A 150 -4.06 9.54 -3.95
CA SER A 150 -5.47 9.29 -4.28
C SER A 150 -5.79 7.80 -4.38
N ILE A 151 -4.76 6.95 -4.50
CA ILE A 151 -4.87 5.50 -4.42
C ILE A 151 -5.47 5.00 -3.09
N ALA A 152 -5.46 5.84 -2.07
CA ALA A 152 -6.22 5.67 -0.84
C ALA A 152 -7.67 5.26 -1.10
N LYS A 153 -8.33 5.92 -2.06
CA LYS A 153 -9.72 5.66 -2.41
C LYS A 153 -9.92 4.24 -2.92
N VAL A 154 -8.90 3.66 -3.56
CA VAL A 154 -8.94 2.30 -4.14
C VAL A 154 -8.88 1.23 -3.06
N PHE A 155 -8.05 1.38 -2.02
CA PHE A 155 -7.91 0.37 -0.96
C PHE A 155 -8.75 0.64 0.29
N GLY A 156 -9.15 1.89 0.49
CA GLY A 156 -9.90 2.28 1.65
C GLY A 156 -11.35 1.85 1.66
N GLY A 157 -11.99 1.94 0.50
CA GLY A 157 -13.45 2.01 0.45
C GLY A 157 -14.00 2.95 1.53
N GLU A 158 -15.10 2.56 2.14
CA GLU A 158 -15.70 3.27 3.29
C GLU A 158 -14.91 3.13 4.60
N SER A 159 -13.89 2.26 4.65
CA SER A 159 -13.07 2.00 5.85
C SER A 159 -11.95 3.02 6.08
N ILE A 160 -11.81 3.99 5.18
CA ILE A 160 -10.91 5.13 5.33
C ILE A 160 -11.66 6.27 6.04
N ARG A 161 -11.29 6.51 7.30
CA ARG A 161 -11.83 7.60 8.12
C ARG A 161 -10.74 8.63 8.35
N GLU A 162 -11.08 9.88 8.07
CA GLU A 162 -10.29 11.06 8.41
C GLU A 162 -10.13 11.15 9.94
N GLY A 163 -8.98 11.65 10.40
CA GLY A 163 -8.69 11.79 11.84
C GLY A 163 -8.23 10.50 12.54
N TYR A 164 -8.06 9.40 11.81
CA TYR A 164 -7.49 8.15 12.34
C TYR A 164 -6.11 7.88 11.77
N VAL A 165 -5.25 7.29 12.60
CA VAL A 165 -3.98 6.68 12.18
C VAL A 165 -4.24 5.22 11.82
N HIS A 166 -3.93 4.84 10.58
CA HIS A 166 -4.07 3.49 10.06
C HIS A 166 -2.71 2.79 10.13
N VAL A 167 -2.70 1.59 10.72
CA VAL A 167 -1.55 0.70 10.75
C VAL A 167 -1.87 -0.51 9.88
N VAL A 168 -1.10 -0.71 8.82
CA VAL A 168 -1.25 -1.82 7.88
C VAL A 168 0.01 -2.67 7.94
N LYS A 169 -0.15 -3.98 8.16
CA LYS A 169 0.92 -4.97 8.20
C LYS A 169 0.71 -5.97 7.07
N GLY A 170 1.70 -6.14 6.21
CA GLY A 170 1.72 -7.17 5.16
C GLY A 170 2.81 -8.19 5.44
N THR A 171 2.44 -9.47 5.53
CA THR A 171 3.39 -10.59 5.71
C THR A 171 3.32 -11.53 4.53
N LEU A 172 4.43 -11.70 3.83
CA LEU A 172 4.62 -12.66 2.75
C LEU A 172 5.19 -13.96 3.30
N PHE A 173 4.74 -15.08 2.74
CA PHE A 173 5.22 -16.42 3.09
C PHE A 173 5.76 -17.10 1.83
N ASP A 174 6.91 -17.77 1.96
CA ASP A 174 7.60 -18.46 0.87
C ASP A 174 6.93 -19.80 0.52
N GLN A 175 7.52 -20.56 -0.42
CA GLN A 175 7.06 -21.89 -0.83
C GLN A 175 6.90 -22.89 0.33
N ASP A 176 7.72 -22.74 1.37
CA ASP A 176 7.75 -23.60 2.56
C ASP A 176 6.78 -23.11 3.64
N ASN A 177 5.98 -22.06 3.34
CA ASN A 177 5.10 -21.37 4.28
C ASN A 177 5.84 -20.73 5.46
N ARG A 178 7.13 -20.41 5.30
CA ARG A 178 7.89 -19.64 6.29
C ARG A 178 7.69 -18.14 6.03
N PRO A 179 7.65 -17.30 7.08
CA PRO A 179 7.62 -15.85 6.92
C PRO A 179 8.81 -15.38 6.07
N PHE A 180 8.55 -14.84 4.89
CA PHE A 180 9.58 -14.38 3.95
C PHE A 180 9.91 -12.91 4.19
N ALA A 181 8.89 -12.05 4.16
CA ALA A 181 9.04 -10.61 4.40
C ALA A 181 7.86 -10.10 5.21
N CYS A 182 8.08 -9.09 6.03
CA CYS A 182 7.01 -8.40 6.71
C CYS A 182 7.28 -6.90 6.78
N LEU A 183 6.33 -6.13 6.25
CA LEU A 183 6.36 -4.67 6.28
C LEU A 183 5.13 -4.14 7.02
N GLN A 184 5.36 -3.13 7.84
CA GLN A 184 4.35 -2.35 8.53
C GLN A 184 4.40 -0.92 8.01
N VAL A 185 3.26 -0.40 7.58
CA VAL A 185 3.09 0.99 7.16
C VAL A 185 2.12 1.65 8.11
N THR A 186 2.51 2.81 8.62
CA THR A 186 1.64 3.68 9.41
C THR A 186 1.36 4.92 8.60
N ALA A 187 0.10 5.30 8.50
CA ALA A 187 -0.31 6.49 7.76
C ALA A 187 -1.54 7.13 8.39
N ASP A 188 -1.67 8.44 8.26
CA ASP A 188 -2.94 9.12 8.53
C ASP A 188 -3.59 9.59 7.23
N ILE A 189 -4.85 9.97 7.36
CA ILE A 189 -5.68 10.37 6.23
C ILE A 189 -6.19 11.76 6.51
N ILE A 190 -5.79 12.69 5.65
CA ILE A 190 -6.07 14.11 5.80
C ILE A 190 -6.86 14.60 4.59
N ARG A 191 -7.69 15.61 4.81
CA ARG A 191 -8.37 16.32 3.74
C ARG A 191 -7.55 17.52 3.29
N ILE A 192 -7.31 17.60 1.99
CA ILE A 192 -6.67 18.76 1.36
C ILE A 192 -7.67 19.52 0.48
N LYS A 193 -7.46 20.82 0.34
CA LYS A 193 -8.15 21.65 -0.65
C LYS A 193 -7.40 21.58 -1.98
N LYS A 194 -8.08 21.19 -3.05
CA LYS A 194 -7.55 21.26 -4.41
C LYS A 194 -8.15 22.47 -5.11
N LYS A 195 -7.31 23.18 -5.86
CA LYS A 195 -7.77 24.23 -6.77
C LYS A 195 -8.26 23.53 -8.04
N ALA A 196 -9.34 24.01 -8.65
CA ALA A 196 -9.69 23.54 -10.00
C ALA A 196 -8.50 23.84 -10.92
N ASP A 197 -8.00 22.79 -11.58
CA ASP A 197 -7.00 22.95 -12.62
C ASP A 197 -7.73 23.64 -13.79
N ASN A 198 -7.34 24.89 -14.07
CA ASN A 198 -7.87 25.70 -15.17
C ASN A 198 -7.29 25.23 -16.50
#